data_AF-A0ABD6FEN8-F1
#
_entry.id   AF-A0ABD6FEN8-F1
#
_cell.length_a   1.000
_cell.length_b   1.000
_cell.length_c   1.000
_cell.angle_alpha   90.00
_cell.angle_beta   90.00
_cell.angle_gamma   90.00
#
_symmetry.space_group_name_H-M   'P 1'
#
loop_
_entity.id
_entity.type
_entity.pdbx_description
1 polymer ?
#
loop_
_entity_poly.entity_id
_entity_poly.type
_entity_poly.pdbx_seq_one_letter_code
_entity_poly.pdbx_strand_id
1 'polypeptide(L)'
;MDPQFDDYGSVPEYHPQDRPRTGAIGIVAGLVALLAAGAMGWVVYEWYTAFDESGTPMPNQLWVVVGVRAALVVLLIGLGVAALARRVAGAWLLVVVALLAVATLVLEPLVLRLDVGGWVELMVELRDSFATAIVLASALGLLTALLAIAAGSTRADGRPG
;
A
#
# COMPACT_ATOMS: atom_id res chain seq x y z
N MET A 1 -25.30 65.93 -6.62
CA MET A 1 -24.16 65.39 -5.86
C MET A 1 -24.70 64.16 -5.16
N ASP A 2 -24.53 62.99 -5.78
CA ASP A 2 -24.97 61.74 -5.18
C ASP A 2 -23.95 61.31 -4.13
N PRO A 3 -24.37 60.83 -2.95
CA PRO A 3 -23.44 60.37 -1.94
C PRO A 3 -22.75 59.08 -2.43
N GLN A 4 -21.43 59.18 -2.55
CA GLN A 4 -20.54 58.06 -2.83
C GLN A 4 -20.48 57.19 -1.56
N PHE A 5 -21.14 56.03 -1.60
CA PHE A 5 -20.99 55.03 -0.56
C PHE A 5 -19.64 54.34 -0.76
N ASP A 6 -18.68 54.66 0.11
CA ASP A 6 -17.43 53.93 0.18
C ASP A 6 -17.73 52.50 0.66
N ASP A 7 -17.44 51.54 -0.21
CA ASP A 7 -17.55 50.10 0.03
C ASP A 7 -16.51 49.69 1.10
N TYR A 8 -16.88 49.87 2.35
CA TYR A 8 -16.07 49.44 3.49
C TYR A 8 -16.17 47.93 3.67
N GLY A 9 -15.31 47.23 2.94
CA GLY A 9 -14.79 45.92 3.33
C GLY A 9 -15.79 44.79 3.19
N SER A 10 -15.77 44.14 2.03
CA SER A 10 -16.12 42.72 1.94
C SER A 10 -15.26 41.97 2.96
N VAL A 11 -15.85 41.59 4.09
CA VAL A 11 -15.23 40.62 5.00
C VAL A 11 -14.86 39.40 4.16
N PRO A 12 -13.62 38.87 4.23
CA PRO A 12 -13.31 37.60 3.59
C PRO A 12 -14.29 36.59 4.18
N GLU A 13 -15.20 36.11 3.34
CA GLU A 13 -16.15 35.09 3.70
C GLU A 13 -15.33 33.91 4.20
N TYR A 14 -15.38 33.65 5.51
CA TYR A 14 -14.72 32.50 6.11
C TYR A 14 -15.54 31.30 5.68
N HIS A 15 -15.32 30.84 4.45
CA HIS A 15 -15.64 29.47 4.10
C HIS A 15 -14.86 28.63 5.10
N PRO A 16 -15.52 27.87 5.99
CA PRO A 16 -14.82 26.85 6.74
C PRO A 16 -14.21 25.98 5.65
N GLN A 17 -12.90 26.10 5.45
CA GLN A 17 -12.18 25.25 4.52
C GLN A 17 -12.57 23.85 4.92
N ASP A 18 -13.36 23.21 4.06
CA ASP A 18 -13.70 21.81 4.12
C ASP A 18 -12.38 21.11 4.43
N ARG A 19 -12.17 20.73 5.69
CA ARG A 19 -10.98 20.00 6.08
C ARG A 19 -11.00 18.78 5.16
N PRO A 20 -10.07 18.68 4.21
CA PRO A 20 -10.33 17.84 3.06
C PRO A 20 -10.41 16.42 3.59
N ARG A 21 -11.57 15.77 3.40
CA ARG A 21 -11.81 14.35 3.74
C ARG A 21 -10.67 13.45 3.24
N THR A 22 -9.94 13.92 2.24
CA THR A 22 -8.64 13.47 1.73
C THR A 22 -7.59 13.14 2.80
N GLY A 23 -7.56 13.85 3.94
CA GLY A 23 -6.63 13.54 5.03
C GLY A 23 -6.92 12.21 5.72
N ALA A 24 -8.21 11.91 5.93
CA ALA A 24 -8.63 10.65 6.56
C ALA A 24 -8.37 9.45 5.64
N ILE A 25 -8.67 9.56 4.34
CA ILE A 25 -8.45 8.48 3.37
C ILE A 25 -6.96 8.15 3.24
N GLY A 26 -6.08 9.16 3.22
CA GLY A 26 -4.63 8.94 3.20
C GLY A 26 -4.08 8.26 4.46
N ILE A 27 -4.64 8.60 5.64
CA ILE A 27 -4.31 7.94 6.91
C ILE A 27 -4.72 6.47 6.88
N VAL A 28 -5.94 6.18 6.41
CA VAL A 28 -6.43 4.79 6.30
C VAL A 28 -5.59 4.02 5.28
N ALA A 29 -5.25 4.61 4.12
CA ALA A 29 -4.35 3.99 3.15
C ALA A 29 -2.98 3.64 3.77
N GLY A 30 -2.43 4.54 4.58
CA GLY A 30 -1.17 4.31 5.31
C GLY A 30 -1.28 3.18 6.33
N LEU A 31 -2.37 3.12 7.12
CA LEU A 31 -2.60 2.04 8.08
C LEU A 31 -2.77 0.68 7.38
N VAL A 32 -3.55 0.62 6.30
CA VAL A 32 -3.72 -0.61 5.51
C VAL A 32 -2.39 -1.03 4.88
N ALA A 33 -1.56 -0.08 4.42
CA ALA A 33 -0.22 -0.37 3.92
C ALA A 33 0.69 -0.98 5.00
N LEU A 34 0.60 -0.50 6.24
CA LEU A 34 1.34 -1.06 7.37
C LEU A 34 0.87 -2.48 7.71
N LEU A 35 -0.44 -2.75 7.64
CA LEU A 35 -0.96 -4.10 7.81
C LEU A 35 -0.49 -5.04 6.68
N ALA A 36 -0.49 -4.56 5.43
CA ALA A 36 0.05 -5.30 4.29
C ALA A 36 1.53 -5.61 4.49
N ALA A 37 2.31 -4.64 4.96
CA ALA A 37 3.72 -4.81 5.29
C ALA A 37 3.92 -5.84 6.41
N GLY A 38 3.07 -5.84 7.43
CA GLY A 38 3.10 -6.83 8.51
C GLY A 38 2.85 -8.26 8.00
N ALA A 39 1.79 -8.46 7.20
CA ALA A 39 1.48 -9.77 6.62
C ALA A 39 2.60 -10.26 5.67
N MET A 40 3.13 -9.37 4.84
CA MET A 40 4.23 -9.71 3.92
C MET A 40 5.55 -9.94 4.66
N GLY A 41 5.79 -9.21 5.75
CA GLY A 41 6.94 -9.41 6.64
C GLY A 41 6.87 -10.72 7.41
N TRP A 42 5.67 -11.16 7.81
CA TRP A 42 5.46 -12.48 8.41
C TRP A 42 5.87 -13.59 7.44
N VAL A 43 5.48 -13.47 6.17
CA VAL A 43 5.91 -14.42 5.14
C VAL A 43 7.43 -14.46 5.04
N VAL A 44 8.09 -13.31 4.94
CA VAL A 44 9.56 -13.24 4.89
C VAL A 44 10.19 -13.93 6.11
N TYR A 45 9.64 -13.68 7.30
CA TYR A 45 10.09 -14.31 8.53
C TYR A 45 9.97 -15.83 8.50
N GLU A 46 8.81 -16.38 8.10
CA GLU A 46 8.61 -17.83 8.03
C GLU A 46 9.57 -18.52 7.06
N TRP A 47 9.87 -17.92 5.90
CA TRP A 47 10.88 -18.49 5.00
C TRP A 47 12.26 -18.52 5.65
N TYR A 48 12.66 -17.46 6.35
CA TYR A 48 13.95 -17.44 7.04
C TYR A 48 14.03 -18.49 8.13
N THR A 49 13.01 -18.60 8.99
CA THR A 49 13.00 -19.56 10.09
C THR A 49 12.91 -20.99 9.59
N ALA A 50 12.09 -21.28 8.57
CA ALA A 50 11.99 -22.63 8.02
C ALA A 50 13.32 -23.15 7.48
N PHE A 51 14.09 -22.29 6.79
CA PHE A 51 15.39 -22.69 6.25
C PHE A 51 16.48 -22.75 7.34
N ASP A 52 16.45 -21.84 8.31
CA ASP A 52 17.36 -21.87 9.47
C ASP A 52 17.16 -23.15 10.31
N GLU A 53 15.91 -23.48 10.63
CA GLU A 53 15.54 -24.69 11.39
C GLU A 53 15.86 -25.99 10.63
N SER A 54 15.67 -25.99 9.30
CA SER A 54 16.00 -27.15 8.47
C SER A 54 17.51 -27.41 8.34
N GLY A 55 18.35 -26.41 8.65
CA GLY A 55 19.79 -26.44 8.39
C GLY A 55 20.16 -26.52 6.91
N THR A 56 19.19 -26.37 6.00
CA THR A 56 19.42 -26.42 4.56
C THR A 56 19.65 -25.03 3.99
N PRO A 57 20.64 -24.83 3.11
CA PRO A 57 20.85 -23.55 2.48
C PRO A 57 19.70 -23.23 1.53
N MET A 58 19.15 -22.04 1.72
CA MET A 58 18.03 -21.54 0.94
C MET A 58 18.42 -21.38 -0.55
N PRO A 59 17.65 -21.92 -1.51
CA PRO A 59 17.95 -21.81 -2.94
C PRO A 59 18.05 -20.36 -3.44
N ASN A 60 18.94 -20.09 -4.41
CA ASN A 60 19.16 -18.72 -4.93
C ASN A 60 17.89 -18.04 -5.47
N GLN A 61 17.00 -18.78 -6.15
CA GLN A 61 15.75 -18.23 -6.68
C GLN A 61 14.84 -17.72 -5.56
N LEU A 62 14.84 -18.44 -4.45
CA LEU A 62 14.11 -18.10 -3.24
C LEU A 62 14.68 -16.85 -2.57
N TRP A 63 16.01 -16.71 -2.54
CA TRP A 63 16.68 -15.52 -2.00
C TRP A 63 16.25 -14.26 -2.74
N VAL A 64 16.07 -14.36 -4.06
CA VAL A 64 15.55 -13.25 -4.87
C VAL A 64 14.11 -12.94 -4.47
N VAL A 65 13.24 -13.94 -4.35
CA VAL A 65 11.83 -13.74 -3.97
C VAL A 65 11.72 -13.11 -2.58
N VAL A 66 12.40 -13.68 -1.59
CA VAL A 66 12.40 -13.18 -0.21
C VAL A 66 13.03 -11.80 -0.12
N GLY A 67 14.12 -11.54 -0.85
CA GLY A 67 14.75 -10.22 -0.92
C GLY A 67 13.81 -9.16 -1.52
N VAL A 68 13.10 -9.49 -2.59
CA VAL A 68 12.08 -8.59 -3.20
C VAL A 68 10.94 -8.34 -2.22
N ARG A 69 10.43 -9.37 -1.54
CA ARG A 69 9.38 -9.21 -0.52
C ARG A 69 9.87 -8.34 0.63
N ALA A 70 11.08 -8.55 1.15
CA ALA A 70 11.66 -7.76 2.22
C ALA A 70 11.82 -6.28 1.80
N ALA A 71 12.28 -6.02 0.58
CA ALA A 71 12.36 -4.66 0.04
C ALA A 71 10.97 -3.99 -0.05
N LEU A 72 9.96 -4.72 -0.52
CA LEU A 72 8.58 -4.23 -0.58
C LEU A 72 8.00 -3.94 0.81
N VAL A 73 8.30 -4.77 1.82
CA VAL A 73 7.92 -4.51 3.22
C VAL A 73 8.48 -3.19 3.70
N VAL A 74 9.78 -2.94 3.49
CA VAL A 74 10.43 -1.68 3.89
C VAL A 74 9.81 -0.49 3.16
N LEU A 75 9.53 -0.62 1.87
CA LEU A 75 8.88 0.43 1.08
C LEU A 75 7.46 0.70 1.54
N LEU A 76 6.66 -0.33 1.81
CA LEU A 76 5.30 -0.20 2.34
C LEU A 76 5.28 0.50 3.71
N ILE A 77 6.24 0.18 4.59
CA ILE A 77 6.38 0.88 5.87
C ILE A 77 6.73 2.34 5.65
N GLY A 78 7.78 2.64 4.89
CA GLY A 78 8.23 4.01 4.65
C GLY A 78 7.16 4.87 3.99
N LEU A 79 6.49 4.33 2.98
CA LEU A 79 5.44 5.03 2.24
C LEU A 79 4.13 5.10 3.03
N GLY A 80 3.79 4.08 3.81
CA GLY A 80 2.64 4.08 4.72
C GLY A 80 2.78 5.16 5.80
N VAL A 81 3.98 5.28 6.37
CA VAL A 81 4.32 6.38 7.30
C VAL A 81 4.31 7.74 6.59
N ALA A 82 4.81 7.84 5.36
CA ALA A 82 4.73 9.08 4.58
C ALA A 82 3.28 9.49 4.26
N ALA A 83 2.39 8.51 4.01
CA ALA A 83 0.96 8.72 3.80
C ALA A 83 0.27 9.20 5.09
N LEU A 84 0.62 8.64 6.24
CA LEU A 84 0.22 9.14 7.57
C LEU A 84 0.67 10.60 7.79
N ALA A 85 1.89 10.93 7.35
CA ALA A 85 2.43 12.29 7.38
C ALA A 85 1.84 13.23 6.31
N ARG A 86 0.85 12.78 5.51
CA ARG A 86 0.16 13.54 4.46
C ARG A 86 1.07 14.05 3.33
N ARG A 87 2.18 13.36 3.04
CA ARG A 87 3.08 13.74 1.93
C ARG A 87 2.55 13.23 0.59
N VAL A 88 2.17 14.14 -0.32
CA VAL A 88 1.54 13.83 -1.62
C VAL A 88 2.44 12.95 -2.52
N ALA A 89 3.75 13.16 -2.50
CA ALA A 89 4.69 12.31 -3.24
C ALA A 89 4.62 10.83 -2.78
N GLY A 90 4.27 10.58 -1.51
CA GLY A 90 4.15 9.24 -0.96
C GLY A 90 2.93 8.48 -1.48
N ALA A 91 1.83 9.15 -1.84
CA ALA A 91 0.58 8.48 -2.22
C ALA A 91 0.70 7.73 -3.56
N TRP A 92 1.26 8.37 -4.59
CA TRP A 92 1.46 7.71 -5.89
C TRP A 92 2.51 6.60 -5.83
N LEU A 93 3.60 6.81 -5.09
CA LEU A 93 4.59 5.75 -4.84
C LEU A 93 3.97 4.57 -4.09
N LEU A 94 3.10 4.85 -3.12
CA LEU A 94 2.40 3.81 -2.36
C LEU A 94 1.44 2.99 -3.23
N VAL A 95 0.78 3.61 -4.22
CA VAL A 95 0.03 2.86 -5.24
C VAL A 95 0.94 1.89 -5.99
N VAL A 96 2.07 2.38 -6.51
CA VAL A 96 2.99 1.54 -7.30
C VAL A 96 3.52 0.39 -6.45
N VAL A 97 3.98 0.66 -5.23
CA VAL A 97 4.52 -0.36 -4.32
C VAL A 97 3.45 -1.37 -3.91
N ALA A 98 2.22 -0.90 -3.64
CA ALA A 98 1.13 -1.79 -3.29
C ALA A 98 0.72 -2.70 -4.46
N LEU A 99 0.74 -2.19 -5.71
CA LEU A 99 0.53 -3.01 -6.90
C LEU A 99 1.67 -4.00 -7.13
N LEU A 100 2.93 -3.60 -6.89
CA LEU A 100 4.06 -4.52 -6.96
C LEU A 100 3.94 -5.64 -5.93
N ALA A 101 3.47 -5.34 -4.71
CA ALA A 101 3.19 -6.34 -3.69
C ALA A 101 2.10 -7.34 -4.12
N VAL A 102 1.07 -6.87 -4.84
CA VAL A 102 0.06 -7.77 -5.44
C VAL A 102 0.66 -8.58 -6.60
N ALA A 103 1.53 -7.97 -7.41
CA ALA A 103 2.15 -8.64 -8.55
C ALA A 103 3.03 -9.83 -8.13
N THR A 104 3.57 -9.84 -6.91
CA THR A 104 4.37 -10.99 -6.44
C THR A 104 3.56 -12.28 -6.38
N LEU A 105 2.24 -12.21 -6.14
CA LEU A 105 1.33 -13.37 -6.13
C LEU A 105 1.34 -14.15 -7.46
N VAL A 106 1.54 -13.44 -8.58
CA VAL A 106 1.57 -14.00 -9.93
C VAL A 106 3.00 -14.28 -10.39
N LEU A 107 3.95 -13.43 -10.00
CA LEU A 107 5.34 -13.56 -10.42
C LEU A 107 6.10 -14.66 -9.69
N GLU A 108 5.75 -14.95 -8.45
CA GLU A 108 6.41 -15.98 -7.63
C GLU A 108 6.36 -17.39 -8.20
N PRO A 109 5.19 -17.96 -8.57
CA PRO A 109 5.15 -19.30 -9.14
C PRO A 109 5.96 -19.39 -10.45
N LEU A 110 6.03 -18.29 -11.21
CA LEU A 110 6.82 -18.21 -12.44
C LEU A 110 8.33 -18.23 -12.14
N VAL A 111 8.79 -17.47 -11.14
CA VAL A 111 10.20 -17.40 -10.75
C VAL A 111 10.67 -18.70 -10.09
N LEU A 112 9.81 -19.29 -9.25
CA LEU A 112 10.08 -20.54 -8.53
C LEU A 112 9.79 -21.78 -9.38
N ARG A 113 9.27 -21.61 -10.61
CA ARG A 113 8.88 -22.69 -11.54
C ARG A 113 7.94 -23.71 -10.89
N LEU A 114 7.00 -23.21 -10.09
CA LEU A 114 5.98 -24.01 -9.45
C LEU A 114 4.85 -24.32 -10.43
N ASP A 115 4.18 -25.46 -10.22
CA ASP A 115 2.95 -25.75 -10.93
C ASP A 115 1.86 -24.73 -10.53
N VAL A 116 1.22 -24.12 -11.54
CA VAL A 116 0.22 -23.08 -11.31
C VAL A 116 -1.03 -23.65 -10.64
N GLY A 117 -1.38 -24.91 -10.96
CA GLY A 117 -2.49 -25.61 -10.31
C GLY A 117 -2.27 -25.75 -8.80
N GLY A 118 -1.12 -26.33 -8.42
CA GLY A 118 -0.76 -26.47 -7.01
C GLY A 118 -0.59 -25.13 -6.27
N TRP A 119 -0.08 -24.09 -6.94
CA TRP A 119 0.03 -22.75 -6.33
C TRP A 119 -1.34 -22.14 -6.04
N VAL A 120 -2.28 -22.22 -6.98
CA VAL A 120 -3.64 -21.70 -6.80
C VAL A 120 -4.37 -22.50 -5.73
N GLU A 121 -4.24 -23.83 -5.74
CA GLU A 121 -4.82 -24.69 -4.71
C GLU A 121 -4.31 -24.30 -3.32
N LEU A 122 -3.00 -24.12 -3.16
CA LEU A 122 -2.39 -23.69 -1.90
C LEU A 122 -2.93 -22.32 -1.42
N MET A 123 -3.16 -21.37 -2.34
CA MET A 123 -3.73 -20.06 -2.00
C MET A 123 -5.23 -20.10 -1.67
N VAL A 124 -5.99 -21.03 -2.26
CA VAL A 124 -7.44 -21.17 -2.04
C VAL A 124 -7.75 -22.03 -0.82
N GLU A 125 -6.95 -23.05 -0.55
CA GLU A 125 -7.16 -23.98 0.55
C GLU A 125 -6.98 -23.29 1.91
N LEU A 126 -6.17 -22.21 1.96
CA LEU A 126 -5.91 -21.39 3.17
C LEU A 126 -5.54 -22.24 4.40
N ARG A 127 -5.07 -23.47 4.19
CA ARG A 127 -4.80 -24.43 5.26
C ARG A 127 -3.53 -24.08 6.04
N ASP A 128 -2.65 -23.32 5.40
CA ASP A 128 -1.35 -22.92 5.94
C ASP A 128 -1.33 -21.44 6.32
N SER A 129 -0.67 -21.10 7.42
CA SER A 129 -0.47 -19.71 7.88
C SER A 129 0.22 -18.88 6.79
N PHE A 130 1.14 -19.53 6.08
CA PHE A 130 1.85 -19.01 4.94
C PHE A 130 0.93 -18.51 3.81
N ALA A 131 0.08 -19.39 3.29
CA ALA A 131 -0.84 -19.07 2.19
C ALA A 131 -1.82 -17.96 2.60
N THR A 132 -2.32 -18.05 3.82
CA THR A 132 -3.22 -17.03 4.40
C THR A 132 -2.55 -15.67 4.45
N ALA A 133 -1.29 -15.60 4.89
CA ALA A 133 -0.55 -14.35 4.97
C ALA A 133 -0.28 -13.73 3.58
N ILE A 134 -0.02 -14.55 2.56
CA ILE A 134 0.12 -14.08 1.17
C ILE A 134 -1.18 -13.48 0.66
N VAL A 135 -2.29 -14.23 0.75
CA VAL A 135 -3.60 -13.75 0.28
C VAL A 135 -4.01 -12.48 1.01
N LEU A 136 -3.80 -12.43 2.32
CA LEU A 136 -4.08 -11.26 3.14
C LEU A 136 -3.21 -10.06 2.73
N ALA A 137 -1.91 -10.25 2.56
CA ALA A 137 -1.00 -9.19 2.12
C ALA A 137 -1.40 -8.61 0.76
N SER A 138 -1.81 -9.46 -0.17
CA SER A 138 -2.25 -9.03 -1.50
C SER A 138 -3.62 -8.34 -1.48
N ALA A 139 -4.59 -8.84 -0.69
CA ALA A 139 -5.88 -8.17 -0.51
C ALA A 139 -5.70 -6.78 0.13
N LEU A 140 -4.85 -6.68 1.16
CA LEU A 140 -4.52 -5.40 1.79
C LEU A 140 -3.74 -4.49 0.83
N GLY A 141 -2.80 -5.02 0.05
CA GLY A 141 -2.09 -4.26 -0.98
C GLY A 141 -3.05 -3.67 -2.03
N LEU A 142 -4.00 -4.45 -2.54
CA LEU A 142 -5.00 -3.95 -3.47
C LEU A 142 -5.87 -2.84 -2.84
N LEU A 143 -6.30 -3.06 -1.60
CA LEU A 143 -7.08 -2.06 -0.85
C LEU A 143 -6.26 -0.77 -0.62
N THR A 144 -4.99 -0.90 -0.27
CA THR A 144 -4.04 0.21 -0.14
C THR A 144 -3.95 1.01 -1.43
N ALA A 145 -3.79 0.34 -2.58
CA ALA A 145 -3.72 0.99 -3.89
C ALA A 145 -5.01 1.76 -4.20
N LEU A 146 -6.18 1.15 -3.98
CA LEU A 146 -7.48 1.80 -4.22
C LEU A 146 -7.69 3.03 -3.33
N LEU A 147 -7.38 2.93 -2.04
CA LEU A 147 -7.48 4.02 -1.09
C LEU A 147 -6.51 5.16 -1.44
N ALA A 148 -5.30 4.83 -1.86
CA ALA A 148 -4.30 5.82 -2.26
C ALA A 148 -4.68 6.53 -3.56
N ILE A 149 -5.30 5.84 -4.53
CA ILE A 149 -5.88 6.44 -5.73
C ILE A 149 -7.00 7.41 -5.36
N ALA A 150 -7.94 7.00 -4.49
CA ALA A 150 -9.03 7.86 -4.04
C ALA A 150 -8.54 9.10 -3.28
N ALA A 151 -7.49 8.94 -2.46
CA ALA A 151 -6.82 10.05 -1.79
C ALA A 151 -6.10 10.99 -2.79
N GLY A 152 -5.59 10.47 -3.89
CA GLY A 152 -4.94 11.24 -4.96
C GLY A 152 -5.92 11.98 -5.88
N SER A 153 -7.03 11.35 -6.27
CA SER A 153 -7.99 11.88 -7.26
C SER A 153 -8.84 13.03 -6.73
N THR A 154 -9.30 12.96 -5.48
CA THR A 154 -10.14 13.98 -4.82
C THR A 154 -9.46 15.35 -4.63
N ARG A 155 -8.17 15.48 -4.97
CA ARG A 155 -7.43 16.75 -4.95
C ARG A 155 -7.27 17.38 -6.34
N ALA A 156 -7.51 16.64 -7.42
CA ALA A 156 -7.39 17.15 -8.79
C ALA A 156 -8.56 18.08 -9.17
N ASP A 157 -9.75 17.84 -8.59
CA ASP A 157 -10.96 18.64 -8.82
C ASP A 157 -10.95 20.02 -8.15
N GLY A 158 -9.87 20.38 -7.45
CA GLY A 158 -9.72 21.65 -6.73
C GLY A 158 -9.01 22.76 -7.50
N ARG A 159 -8.90 22.69 -8.84
CA ARG A 159 -8.33 23.78 -9.66
C ARG A 159 -9.43 24.49 -10.46
N PRO A 160 -9.73 25.79 -10.22
CA PRO A 160 -10.27 26.62 -11.28
C PRO A 160 -9.17 26.82 -12.33
N GLY A 161 -9.51 26.51 -13.58
CA GLY A 161 -8.71 26.88 -14.75
C GLY A 161 -8.76 28.39 -15.00
#